data_AF-A0AAU4ENN4-F1
#
_entry.id   AF-A0AAU4ENN4-F1
#
_cell.length_a   1.000
_cell.length_b   1.000
_cell.length_c   1.000
_cell.angle_alpha   90.00
_cell.angle_beta   90.00
_cell.angle_gamma   90.00
#
_symmetry.space_group_name_H-M   'P 1'
#
loop_
_entity.id
_entity.type
_entity.pdbx_description
1 polymer ?
#
loop_
_entity_poly.entity_id
_entity_poly.type
_entity_poly.pdbx_seq_one_letter_code
_entity_poly.pdbx_strand_id
1 'polypeptide(L)'
;MSVPTPTGPPLPYYAPPAPEPPRKKWPWAVAALVALPLLVAGIAVVVVVGKAASGPCLDKAQQAPCVGPGGTWVSADGQVRPRDAVAPATTSPSIPELVAPTSTEPLLPEPAAKDYSVALSVVSKQCFGSAGCNVVVEPKLSMLGASTLLWDCDITYSISGDDSGELIETAYSQGGSSYRVDRTVMSTMSTKVAPKATVTGVSCRKP
;
A
#
# COMPACT_ATOMS: atom_id res chain seq x y z
N MET A 1 -62.72 43.56 -15.68
CA MET A 1 -61.57 44.39 -15.30
C MET A 1 -60.39 43.45 -15.18
N SER A 2 -59.49 43.47 -16.15
CA SER A 2 -58.37 42.52 -16.25
C SER A 2 -57.16 43.09 -15.53
N VAL A 3 -56.66 42.38 -14.51
CA VAL A 3 -55.51 42.79 -13.70
C VAL A 3 -54.21 42.55 -14.47
N PRO A 4 -53.31 43.55 -14.60
CA PRO A 4 -52.04 43.36 -15.29
C PRO A 4 -51.09 42.48 -14.47
N THR A 5 -50.43 41.55 -15.15
CA THR A 5 -49.44 40.62 -14.58
C THR A 5 -48.15 41.36 -14.23
N PRO A 6 -47.56 41.15 -13.04
CA PRO A 6 -46.30 41.80 -12.66
C PRO A 6 -45.13 41.26 -13.49
N THR A 7 -44.39 42.16 -14.12
CA THR A 7 -43.09 41.90 -14.75
C THR A 7 -42.08 41.49 -13.69
N GLY A 8 -41.62 40.24 -13.75
CA GLY A 8 -40.57 39.72 -12.87
C GLY A 8 -39.22 40.42 -13.11
N PRO A 9 -38.31 40.37 -12.12
CA PRO A 9 -37.00 41.00 -12.21
C PRO A 9 -36.15 40.37 -13.33
N PRO A 10 -35.31 41.17 -14.03
CA PRO A 10 -34.43 40.65 -15.07
C PRO A 10 -33.43 39.66 -14.47
N LEU A 11 -33.35 38.46 -15.04
CA LEU A 11 -32.37 37.45 -14.62
C LEU A 11 -30.95 37.93 -14.94
N PRO A 12 -29.99 37.76 -14.02
CA PRO A 12 -28.59 38.13 -14.25
C PRO A 12 -27.99 37.28 -15.38
N TYR A 13 -27.47 37.95 -16.41
CA TYR A 13 -26.77 37.32 -17.52
C TYR A 13 -25.36 36.91 -17.08
N TYR A 14 -25.09 35.60 -17.02
CA TYR A 14 -23.76 35.06 -16.78
C TYR A 14 -23.04 34.85 -18.12
N ALA A 15 -21.94 35.57 -18.33
CA ALA A 15 -21.06 35.32 -19.47
C ALA A 15 -20.40 33.94 -19.32
N PRO A 16 -20.31 33.14 -20.40
CA PRO A 16 -19.66 31.84 -20.35
C PRO A 16 -18.17 31.99 -20.00
N PRO A 17 -17.59 31.06 -19.22
CA PRO A 17 -16.18 31.08 -18.87
C PRO A 17 -15.33 31.00 -20.15
N ALA A 18 -14.30 31.84 -20.22
CA ALA A 18 -13.36 31.87 -21.33
C ALA A 18 -12.65 30.51 -21.47
N PRO A 19 -12.39 30.03 -22.69
CA PRO A 19 -11.66 28.78 -22.91
C PRO A 19 -10.24 28.88 -22.35
N GLU A 20 -9.86 27.92 -21.50
CA GLU A 20 -8.52 27.85 -20.93
C GLU A 20 -7.46 27.61 -22.03
N PRO A 21 -6.30 28.29 -21.96
CA PRO A 21 -5.24 28.10 -22.95
C PRO A 21 -4.62 26.69 -22.84
N PRO A 22 -4.26 26.06 -23.98
CA PRO A 22 -3.69 24.71 -23.98
C PRO A 22 -2.33 24.68 -23.29
N ARG A 23 -2.20 23.85 -22.25
CA ARG A 23 -0.93 23.61 -21.54
C ARG A 23 0.06 22.88 -22.47
N LYS A 24 1.15 23.58 -22.78
CA LYS A 24 2.25 23.14 -23.66
C LYS A 24 3.07 22.04 -22.98
N LYS A 25 2.94 20.79 -23.47
CA LYS A 25 3.73 19.63 -23.02
C LYS A 25 5.11 19.64 -23.68
N TRP A 26 6.17 19.66 -22.89
CA TRP A 26 7.58 19.57 -23.30
C TRP A 26 8.40 18.93 -22.15
N PRO A 27 9.55 18.27 -22.35
CA PRO A 27 9.89 17.20 -23.28
C PRO A 27 10.57 16.02 -22.53
N TRP A 28 9.81 15.09 -21.96
CA TRP A 28 10.39 13.95 -21.21
C TRP A 28 10.58 12.73 -22.12
N ALA A 29 10.10 12.81 -23.36
CA ALA A 29 10.03 11.72 -24.33
C ALA A 29 11.36 11.42 -25.05
N VAL A 30 12.47 12.13 -24.75
CA VAL A 30 13.77 11.89 -25.41
C VAL A 30 14.69 10.97 -24.60
N ALA A 31 14.40 10.70 -23.33
CA ALA A 31 15.27 9.88 -22.48
C ALA A 31 15.08 8.35 -22.62
N ALA A 32 14.05 7.88 -23.35
CA ALA A 32 13.70 6.46 -23.43
C ALA A 32 14.30 5.69 -24.62
N LEU A 33 15.13 6.31 -25.46
CA LEU A 33 15.58 5.73 -26.74
C LEU A 33 17.08 5.37 -26.83
N VAL A 34 17.83 5.35 -25.72
CA VAL A 34 19.29 5.10 -25.75
C VAL A 34 19.76 3.90 -24.90
N ALA A 35 18.85 3.16 -24.24
CA ALA A 35 19.22 2.07 -23.31
C ALA A 35 18.89 0.63 -23.79
N LEU A 36 18.81 0.39 -25.10
CA LEU A 36 18.67 -0.96 -25.69
C LEU A 36 19.55 -1.03 -26.95
N PRO A 37 20.83 -1.43 -26.84
CA PRO A 37 21.17 -2.78 -27.28
C PRO A 37 22.46 -3.33 -26.63
N LEU A 38 22.40 -4.22 -25.63
CA LEU A 38 23.60 -4.95 -25.15
C LEU A 38 23.22 -6.17 -24.29
N LEU A 39 22.52 -7.16 -24.85
CA LEU A 39 22.37 -8.48 -24.21
C LEU A 39 21.90 -9.56 -25.21
N VAL A 40 22.64 -9.74 -26.30
CA VAL A 40 22.50 -10.90 -27.19
C VAL A 40 23.89 -11.43 -27.53
N ALA A 41 24.49 -12.19 -26.61
CA ALA A 41 25.61 -13.10 -26.91
C ALA A 41 25.89 -13.98 -25.69
N GLY A 42 25.52 -15.26 -25.74
CA GLY A 42 25.94 -16.20 -24.70
C GLY A 42 25.16 -17.52 -24.63
N ILE A 43 24.96 -18.22 -25.75
CA ILE A 43 24.57 -19.63 -25.73
C ILE A 43 25.69 -20.43 -26.40
N ALA A 44 26.44 -21.17 -25.59
CA ALA A 44 27.34 -22.22 -26.07
C ALA A 44 27.09 -23.49 -25.23
N VAL A 45 26.61 -24.51 -25.92
CA VAL A 45 26.31 -25.85 -25.43
C VAL A 45 27.58 -26.70 -25.45
N VAL A 46 27.87 -27.42 -24.37
CA VAL A 46 28.76 -28.59 -24.40
C VAL A 46 28.09 -29.71 -23.60
N VAL A 47 27.49 -30.67 -24.33
CA VAL A 47 27.04 -31.95 -23.78
C VAL A 47 28.16 -32.97 -24.02
N VAL A 48 28.76 -33.46 -22.94
CA VAL A 48 29.65 -34.63 -22.99
C VAL A 48 28.91 -35.82 -22.37
N VAL A 49 28.67 -36.82 -23.20
CA VAL A 49 28.07 -38.11 -22.84
C VAL A 49 29.15 -39.00 -22.21
N GLY A 50 29.01 -39.30 -20.92
CA GLY A 50 29.78 -40.32 -20.21
C GLY A 50 28.88 -41.45 -19.74
N LYS A 51 29.24 -42.70 -20.13
CA LYS A 51 28.53 -43.95 -19.85
C LYS A 51 28.39 -44.23 -18.35
N ALA A 52 27.21 -44.76 -18.02
CA ALA A 52 26.68 -45.06 -16.70
C ALA A 52 27.45 -46.16 -15.94
N ALA A 53 27.77 -45.85 -14.69
CA ALA A 53 27.90 -46.80 -13.59
C ALA A 53 27.27 -46.18 -12.32
N SER A 54 26.05 -45.65 -12.47
CA SER A 54 25.32 -44.99 -11.38
C SER A 54 24.25 -45.94 -10.83
N GLY A 55 24.65 -46.76 -9.84
CA GLY A 55 23.67 -47.26 -8.88
C GLY A 55 23.23 -46.07 -8.01
N PRO A 56 21.93 -45.83 -7.78
CA PRO A 56 21.39 -44.59 -7.19
C PRO A 56 21.79 -44.32 -5.72
N CYS A 57 22.67 -45.14 -5.13
CA CYS A 57 23.07 -45.04 -3.73
C CYS A 57 24.55 -44.74 -3.53
N LEU A 58 25.35 -44.61 -4.60
CA LEU A 58 26.79 -44.29 -4.48
C LEU A 58 27.10 -42.78 -4.55
N ASP A 59 26.14 -41.97 -5.01
CA ASP A 59 26.30 -40.52 -4.99
C ASP A 59 26.12 -39.99 -3.57
N LYS A 60 27.20 -39.45 -2.99
CA LYS A 60 27.23 -38.75 -1.69
C LYS A 60 26.22 -37.60 -1.54
N ALA A 61 25.49 -37.26 -2.60
CA ALA A 61 24.50 -36.20 -2.64
C ALA A 61 23.12 -36.62 -2.07
N GLN A 62 22.87 -37.91 -1.85
CA GLN A 62 21.64 -38.36 -1.18
C GLN A 62 21.92 -38.74 0.28
N GLN A 63 21.38 -37.95 1.21
CA GLN A 63 21.29 -38.31 2.62
C GLN A 63 20.51 -39.64 2.76
N ALA A 64 21.07 -40.60 3.49
CA ALA A 64 20.34 -41.80 3.92
C ALA A 64 19.04 -41.39 4.66
N PRO A 65 17.96 -42.19 4.59
CA PRO A 65 17.86 -43.52 3.97
C PRO A 65 17.45 -43.49 2.48
N CYS A 66 18.07 -44.35 1.67
CA CYS A 66 17.73 -44.55 0.25
C CYS A 66 17.43 -46.04 -0.06
N VAL A 67 16.51 -46.27 -1.00
CA VAL A 67 16.03 -47.61 -1.38
C VAL A 67 16.68 -48.01 -2.70
N GLY A 68 17.50 -49.07 -2.68
CA GLY A 68 18.13 -49.61 -3.88
C GLY A 68 17.20 -50.56 -4.65
N PRO A 69 17.41 -50.71 -5.97
CA PRO A 69 16.75 -51.75 -6.74
C PRO A 69 17.13 -53.14 -6.19
N GLY A 70 16.14 -53.98 -5.88
CA GLY A 70 16.35 -55.29 -5.24
C GLY A 70 15.87 -55.38 -3.77
N GLY A 71 15.26 -54.32 -3.22
CA GLY A 71 14.61 -54.36 -1.92
C GLY A 71 15.55 -54.23 -0.71
N THR A 72 16.85 -53.99 -0.93
CA THR A 72 17.80 -53.68 0.14
C THR A 72 17.75 -52.20 0.50
N TRP A 73 17.78 -51.88 1.79
CA TRP A 73 17.90 -50.49 2.28
C TRP A 73 19.28 -50.25 2.88
N VAL A 74 19.81 -49.05 2.67
CA VAL A 74 21.02 -48.55 3.35
C VAL A 74 20.59 -47.67 4.50
N SER A 75 20.90 -48.12 5.72
CA SER A 75 20.56 -47.39 6.94
C SER A 75 21.56 -46.26 7.20
N ALA A 76 21.21 -45.30 8.05
CA ALA A 76 22.03 -44.10 8.30
C ALA A 76 23.44 -44.39 8.87
N ASP A 77 23.63 -45.59 9.43
CA ASP A 77 24.90 -46.17 9.87
C ASP A 77 25.74 -46.76 8.72
N GLY A 78 25.30 -46.63 7.46
CA GLY A 78 26.02 -47.11 6.28
C GLY A 78 25.92 -48.62 6.02
N GLN A 79 25.11 -49.33 6.81
CA GLN A 79 24.92 -50.77 6.69
C GLN A 79 23.80 -51.11 5.70
N VAL A 80 24.09 -52.06 4.79
CA VAL A 80 23.11 -52.62 3.85
C VAL A 80 22.35 -53.75 4.55
N ARG A 81 21.02 -53.64 4.66
CA ARG A 81 20.18 -54.67 5.32
C ARG A 81 19.10 -55.20 4.36
N PRO A 82 18.78 -56.51 4.40
CA PRO A 82 17.67 -57.10 3.64
C PRO A 82 16.32 -56.56 4.12
N ARG A 83 15.33 -56.50 3.21
CA ARG A 83 13.96 -56.00 3.49
C ARG A 83 13.21 -56.75 4.59
N ASP A 84 13.59 -58.00 4.81
CA ASP A 84 12.90 -58.90 5.75
C ASP A 84 13.63 -58.99 7.10
N ALA A 85 14.69 -58.20 7.30
CA ALA A 85 15.31 -58.07 8.61
C ALA A 85 14.30 -57.39 9.56
N VAL A 86 13.88 -58.13 10.60
CA VAL A 86 13.05 -57.65 11.69
C VAL A 86 13.51 -56.26 12.10
N ALA A 87 12.63 -55.27 11.90
CA ALA A 87 12.91 -53.89 12.24
C ALA A 87 13.41 -53.83 13.69
N PRO A 88 14.57 -53.21 13.97
CA PRO A 88 14.97 -52.99 15.35
C PRO A 88 13.83 -52.26 16.04
N ALA A 89 13.39 -52.78 17.18
CA ALA A 89 12.33 -52.17 17.97
C ALA A 89 12.69 -50.72 18.22
N THR A 90 11.96 -49.81 17.57
CA THR A 90 12.06 -48.38 17.78
C THR A 90 11.57 -48.12 19.20
N THR A 91 12.47 -48.23 20.18
CA THR A 91 12.32 -47.52 21.44
C THR A 91 12.23 -46.05 21.05
N SER A 92 11.01 -45.54 20.98
CA SER A 92 10.72 -44.13 20.73
C SER A 92 11.51 -43.33 21.76
N PRO A 93 12.57 -42.60 21.39
CA PRO A 93 13.12 -41.63 22.32
C PRO A 93 11.99 -40.65 22.62
N SER A 94 11.67 -40.44 23.89
CA SER A 94 10.78 -39.37 24.30
C SER A 94 11.35 -38.08 23.73
N ILE A 95 10.70 -37.57 22.69
CA ILE A 95 11.06 -36.32 22.03
C ILE A 95 10.91 -35.26 23.12
N PRO A 96 11.98 -34.49 23.47
CA PRO A 96 11.81 -33.33 24.32
C PRO A 96 10.73 -32.45 23.71
N GLU A 97 9.71 -32.10 24.48
CA GLU A 97 8.66 -31.16 24.08
C GLU A 97 9.33 -29.96 23.41
N LEU A 98 9.20 -29.88 22.09
CA LEU A 98 9.75 -28.79 21.31
C LEU A 98 8.88 -27.59 21.65
N VAL A 99 9.30 -26.83 22.66
CA VAL A 99 8.72 -25.52 22.98
C VAL A 99 8.78 -24.74 21.68
N ALA A 100 7.62 -24.53 21.07
CA ALA A 100 7.52 -23.70 19.87
C ALA A 100 8.26 -22.39 20.18
N PRO A 101 9.18 -21.93 19.31
CA PRO A 101 9.73 -20.60 19.51
C PRO A 101 8.54 -19.66 19.55
N THR A 102 8.33 -18.99 20.68
CA THR A 102 7.48 -17.82 20.76
C THR A 102 8.09 -16.84 19.77
N SER A 103 7.63 -16.90 18.53
CA SER A 103 7.94 -15.91 17.51
C SER A 103 7.32 -14.63 18.04
N THR A 104 8.13 -13.86 18.76
CA THR A 104 7.85 -12.46 19.03
C THR A 104 7.78 -11.81 17.66
N GLU A 105 6.57 -11.77 17.08
CA GLU A 105 6.27 -10.96 15.92
C GLU A 105 6.81 -9.56 16.26
N PRO A 106 7.66 -8.96 15.41
CA PRO A 106 8.12 -7.61 15.66
C PRO A 106 6.88 -6.75 15.83
N LEU A 107 6.65 -6.24 17.05
CA LEU A 107 5.60 -5.26 17.29
C LEU A 107 5.99 -4.04 16.47
N LEU A 108 5.46 -3.95 15.25
CA LEU A 108 5.50 -2.70 14.53
C LEU A 108 4.73 -1.71 15.38
N PRO A 109 5.34 -0.57 15.74
CA PRO A 109 4.64 0.44 16.52
C PRO A 109 3.41 0.89 15.73
N GLU A 110 2.25 0.87 16.39
CA GLU A 110 1.03 1.43 15.84
C GLU A 110 1.27 2.93 15.58
N PRO A 111 0.96 3.42 14.37
CA PRO A 111 1.25 4.81 14.03
C PRO A 111 0.34 5.75 14.83
N ALA A 112 0.95 6.80 15.38
CA ALA A 112 0.26 7.80 16.19
C ALA A 112 -0.21 8.98 15.34
N ALA A 113 -1.11 9.81 15.89
CA ALA A 113 -1.57 11.05 15.22
C ALA A 113 -0.43 11.99 14.80
N LYS A 114 0.72 11.93 15.48
CA LYS A 114 1.92 12.75 15.17
C LYS A 114 2.63 12.31 13.88
N ASP A 115 2.39 11.08 13.43
CA ASP A 115 2.98 10.53 12.21
C ASP A 115 2.21 10.96 10.95
N TYR A 116 1.11 11.70 11.13
CA TYR A 116 0.27 12.21 10.07
C TYR A 116 0.23 13.75 10.13
N SER A 117 0.28 14.36 8.96
CA SER A 117 0.06 15.80 8.78
C SER A 117 -1.04 16.02 7.75
N VAL A 118 -1.97 16.91 8.06
CA VAL A 118 -3.05 17.31 7.15
C VAL A 118 -2.83 18.77 6.76
N ALA A 119 -2.68 19.02 5.48
CA ALA A 119 -2.63 20.36 4.91
C ALA A 119 -3.90 20.61 4.08
N LEU A 120 -4.57 21.75 4.27
CA LEU A 120 -5.75 22.09 3.47
C LEU A 120 -5.32 22.83 2.20
N SER A 121 -5.76 22.32 1.04
CA SER A 121 -5.60 23.00 -0.24
C SER A 121 -6.92 23.62 -0.64
N VAL A 122 -6.98 24.94 -0.81
CA VAL A 122 -8.19 25.60 -1.32
C VAL A 122 -8.31 25.31 -2.82
N VAL A 123 -9.36 24.60 -3.21
CA VAL A 123 -9.65 24.25 -4.61
C VAL A 123 -10.40 25.39 -5.30
N SER A 124 -11.39 25.95 -4.60
CA SER A 124 -12.16 27.10 -5.10
C SER A 124 -12.58 27.99 -3.95
N LYS A 125 -12.73 29.29 -4.25
CA LYS A 125 -13.15 30.31 -3.29
C LYS A 125 -14.07 31.29 -4.00
N GLN A 126 -15.29 31.43 -3.51
CA GLN A 126 -16.27 32.41 -3.97
C GLN A 126 -16.66 33.29 -2.79
N CYS A 127 -16.39 34.59 -2.91
CA CYS A 127 -16.60 35.54 -1.82
C CYS A 127 -17.71 36.53 -2.18
N PHE A 128 -18.60 36.77 -1.22
CA PHE A 128 -19.76 37.66 -1.37
C PHE A 128 -19.56 38.96 -0.58
N GLY A 129 -18.33 39.49 -0.57
CA GLY A 129 -17.97 40.71 0.16
C GLY A 129 -17.91 40.49 1.67
N SER A 130 -18.72 41.24 2.41
CA SER A 130 -18.81 41.17 3.88
C SER A 130 -19.67 40.01 4.39
N ALA A 131 -20.42 39.34 3.51
CA ALA A 131 -21.24 38.18 3.88
C ALA A 131 -20.44 36.88 4.05
N GLY A 132 -19.12 36.92 3.79
CA GLY A 132 -18.24 35.77 3.90
C GLY A 132 -17.82 35.17 2.54
N CYS A 133 -17.22 34.00 2.60
CA CYS A 133 -16.81 33.24 1.41
C CYS A 133 -17.23 31.79 1.52
N ASN A 134 -17.73 31.22 0.42
CA ASN A 134 -17.84 29.80 0.24
C ASN A 134 -16.53 29.27 -0.34
N VAL A 135 -15.84 28.41 0.40
CA VAL A 135 -14.55 27.82 0.07
C VAL A 135 -14.70 26.30 -0.02
N VAL A 136 -14.22 25.74 -1.12
CA VAL A 136 -14.06 24.30 -1.26
C VAL A 136 -12.61 23.97 -0.95
N VAL A 137 -12.41 23.20 0.11
CA VAL A 137 -11.07 22.74 0.53
C VAL A 137 -10.93 21.25 0.21
N GLU A 138 -9.71 20.89 -0.17
CA GLU A 138 -9.28 19.50 -0.36
C GLU A 138 -8.14 19.24 0.63
N PRO A 139 -8.37 18.37 1.63
CA PRO A 139 -7.34 17.94 2.56
C PRO A 139 -6.27 17.10 1.84
N LYS A 140 -5.01 17.44 2.07
CA LYS A 140 -3.83 16.72 1.61
C LYS A 140 -3.14 16.09 2.80
N LEU A 141 -3.19 14.77 2.84
CA LEU A 141 -2.49 13.98 3.85
C LEU A 141 -1.04 13.78 3.44
N SER A 142 -0.16 13.97 4.42
CA SER A 142 1.24 13.63 4.35
C SER A 142 1.56 12.65 5.47
N MET A 143 2.05 11.47 5.09
CA MET A 143 2.50 10.43 6.00
C MET A 143 3.98 10.62 6.28
N LEU A 144 4.33 10.81 7.55
CA LEU A 144 5.70 11.12 7.98
C LEU A 144 6.44 9.87 8.50
N GLY A 145 5.71 8.85 8.98
CA GLY A 145 6.27 7.63 9.53
C GLY A 145 6.31 6.46 8.54
N ALA A 146 7.42 5.71 8.48
CA ALA A 146 7.52 4.51 7.65
C ALA A 146 6.51 3.41 8.04
N SER A 147 6.11 3.36 9.32
CA SER A 147 5.11 2.44 9.84
C SER A 147 3.76 2.65 9.18
N THR A 148 3.37 3.89 8.88
CA THR A 148 2.04 4.24 8.33
C THR A 148 1.70 3.54 7.01
N LEU A 149 2.72 3.12 6.25
CA LEU A 149 2.56 2.44 4.97
C LEU A 149 2.10 0.98 5.12
N LEU A 150 2.19 0.41 6.32
CA LEU A 150 1.91 -1.00 6.60
C LEU A 150 0.56 -1.22 7.28
N TRP A 151 -0.18 -0.13 7.54
CA TRP A 151 -1.47 -0.16 8.23
C TRP A 151 -2.55 0.51 7.39
N ASP A 152 -3.77 0.00 7.50
CA ASP A 152 -4.97 0.68 7.02
C ASP A 152 -5.50 1.55 8.17
N CYS A 153 -5.59 2.85 7.96
CA CYS A 153 -5.87 3.79 9.05
C CYS A 153 -6.99 4.76 8.70
N ASP A 154 -7.91 4.91 9.64
CA ASP A 154 -8.93 5.95 9.68
C ASP A 154 -8.36 7.14 10.44
N ILE A 155 -8.09 8.23 9.72
CA ILE A 155 -7.46 9.43 10.27
C ILE A 155 -8.53 10.48 10.45
N THR A 156 -8.90 10.76 11.69
CA THR A 156 -9.85 11.79 12.05
C THR A 156 -9.13 13.12 12.22
N TYR A 157 -9.59 14.14 11.51
CA TYR A 157 -9.07 15.49 11.58
C TYR A 157 -10.20 16.49 11.75
N SER A 158 -9.85 17.62 12.34
CA SER A 158 -10.77 18.72 12.58
C SER A 158 -10.33 19.94 11.79
N ILE A 159 -11.27 20.56 11.09
CA ILE A 159 -11.07 21.76 10.29
C ILE A 159 -11.68 22.94 11.04
N SER A 160 -10.84 23.92 11.34
CA SER A 160 -11.23 25.19 11.95
C SER A 160 -11.33 26.30 10.91
N GLY A 161 -12.22 27.27 11.14
CA GLY A 161 -12.39 28.46 10.31
C GLY A 161 -13.70 28.52 9.53
N ASP A 162 -14.54 27.50 9.61
CA ASP A 162 -15.93 27.57 9.14
C ASP A 162 -16.76 28.44 10.11
N ASP A 163 -17.76 29.12 9.58
CA ASP A 163 -18.71 29.96 10.30
C ASP A 163 -19.60 29.12 11.25
N SER A 164 -19.85 27.86 10.88
CA SER A 164 -20.66 26.93 11.68
C SER A 164 -19.86 26.26 12.82
N GLY A 165 -18.54 26.48 12.88
CA GLY A 165 -17.66 25.94 13.93
C GLY A 165 -16.57 25.00 13.40
N GLU A 166 -16.09 24.12 14.27
CA GLU A 166 -15.08 23.12 13.89
C GLU A 166 -15.75 21.93 13.20
N LEU A 167 -15.26 21.59 12.01
CA LEU A 167 -15.79 20.51 11.19
C LEU A 167 -14.91 19.27 11.32
N ILE A 168 -15.47 18.16 11.76
CA ILE A 168 -14.74 16.91 11.94
C ILE A 168 -14.95 16.02 10.72
N GLU A 169 -13.86 15.57 10.13
CA GLU A 169 -13.86 14.67 8.98
C GLU A 169 -12.86 13.53 9.17
N THR A 170 -13.05 12.49 8.37
CA THR A 170 -12.22 11.30 8.41
C THR A 170 -11.65 11.04 7.03
N ALA A 171 -10.37 10.73 6.98
CA ALA A 171 -9.71 10.27 5.78
C ALA A 171 -9.29 8.82 5.93
N TYR A 172 -9.31 8.10 4.81
CA TYR A 172 -9.06 6.67 4.79
C TYR A 172 -7.74 6.39 4.10
N SER A 173 -6.77 5.86 4.86
CA SER A 173 -5.52 5.30 4.35
C SER A 173 -5.72 3.83 4.06
N GLN A 174 -5.46 3.39 2.82
CA GLN A 174 -5.59 1.99 2.38
C GLN A 174 -4.23 1.30 2.30
N GLY A 175 -3.31 1.65 3.22
CA GLY A 175 -1.94 1.16 3.19
C GLY A 175 -1.13 1.74 2.02
N GLY A 176 0.20 1.65 2.15
CA GLY A 176 1.13 2.31 1.25
C GLY A 176 0.93 3.83 1.21
N SER A 177 1.09 4.43 0.03
CA SER A 177 0.99 5.89 -0.18
C SER A 177 -0.39 6.34 -0.66
N SER A 178 -1.41 5.49 -0.57
CA SER A 178 -2.73 5.74 -1.14
C SER A 178 -3.74 6.14 -0.07
N TYR A 179 -4.47 7.23 -0.31
CA TYR A 179 -5.51 7.71 0.60
C TYR A 179 -6.73 8.17 -0.16
N ARG A 180 -7.88 8.11 0.52
CA ARG A 180 -9.17 8.65 0.08
C ARG A 180 -9.55 9.77 1.03
N VAL A 181 -9.82 10.93 0.45
CA VAL A 181 -10.24 12.13 1.15
C VAL A 181 -11.37 12.75 0.34
N ASP A 182 -12.43 13.14 1.03
CA ASP A 182 -13.54 13.86 0.42
C ASP A 182 -13.28 15.37 0.43
N ARG A 183 -13.84 16.06 -0.57
CA ARG A 183 -13.79 17.52 -0.63
C ARG A 183 -14.88 18.10 0.24
N THR A 184 -14.54 19.21 0.87
CA THR A 184 -15.39 19.81 1.88
C THR A 184 -15.71 21.23 1.50
N VAL A 185 -16.99 21.55 1.56
CA VAL A 185 -17.50 22.90 1.30
C VAL A 185 -17.74 23.56 2.64
N MET A 186 -17.10 24.71 2.85
CA MET A 186 -17.19 25.49 4.08
C MET A 186 -17.47 26.95 3.78
N SER A 187 -18.19 27.61 4.67
CA SER A 187 -18.48 29.04 4.62
C SER A 187 -17.68 29.75 5.70
N THR A 188 -16.83 30.71 5.33
CA THR A 188 -16.04 31.48 6.29
C THR A 188 -16.70 32.83 6.56
N MET A 189 -16.70 33.29 7.82
CA MET A 189 -17.21 34.63 8.20
C MET A 189 -16.57 35.78 7.42
N SER A 190 -15.30 35.65 7.01
CA SER A 190 -14.64 36.69 6.21
C SER A 190 -13.61 36.12 5.25
N THR A 191 -13.26 36.91 4.24
CA THR A 191 -12.22 36.58 3.25
C THR A 191 -10.85 36.32 3.87
N LYS A 192 -10.59 36.85 5.07
CA LYS A 192 -9.32 36.76 5.79
C LYS A 192 -9.17 35.47 6.59
N VAL A 193 -10.25 34.73 6.84
CA VAL A 193 -10.16 33.47 7.56
C VAL A 193 -9.49 32.44 6.65
N ALA A 194 -8.40 31.85 7.16
CA ALA A 194 -7.70 30.76 6.51
C ALA A 194 -8.02 29.46 7.25
N PRO A 195 -8.72 28.51 6.61
CA PRO A 195 -9.04 27.24 7.25
C PRO A 195 -7.77 26.49 7.65
N LYS A 196 -7.79 25.86 8.82
CA LYS A 196 -6.69 25.01 9.30
C LYS A 196 -7.21 23.66 9.74
N ALA A 197 -6.53 22.60 9.33
CA ALA A 197 -6.83 21.24 9.77
C ALA A 197 -5.83 20.78 10.84
N THR A 198 -6.32 20.03 11.82
CA THR A 198 -5.51 19.36 12.85
C THR A 198 -5.94 17.91 12.97
N VAL A 199 -4.99 16.97 13.02
CA VAL A 199 -5.31 15.56 13.28
C VAL A 199 -5.65 15.39 14.75
N THR A 200 -6.83 14.86 15.04
CA THR A 200 -7.33 14.67 16.41
C THR A 200 -7.27 13.21 16.85
N GLY A 201 -7.38 12.28 15.91
CA GLY A 201 -7.37 10.86 16.21
C GLY A 201 -6.94 10.03 15.00
N VAL A 202 -6.39 8.86 15.30
CA VAL A 202 -6.04 7.85 14.29
C VAL A 202 -6.47 6.50 14.84
N SER A 203 -7.18 5.72 14.02
CA SER A 203 -7.53 4.33 14.32
C SER A 203 -7.02 3.45 13.21
N CYS A 204 -6.06 2.58 13.53
CA CYS A 204 -5.43 1.72 12.54
C CYS A 204 -5.86 0.26 12.70
N ARG A 205 -5.85 -0.44 11.57
CA ARG A 205 -6.14 -1.87 11.48
C ARG A 205 -5.04 -2.50 10.63
N LYS A 206 -4.65 -3.71 11.04
CA LYS A 206 -3.77 -4.54 10.23
C LYS A 206 -4.58 -5.03 9.03
N PRO A 207 -4.09 -4.87 7.78
CA PRO A 207 -4.76 -5.39 6.60
C PRO A 207 -4.90 -6.91 6.62
#